data_AF-A0A3C0W452-F1
#
_entry.id   AF-A0A3C0W452-F1
#
_cell.length_a   1.000
_cell.length_b   1.000
_cell.length_c   1.000
_cell.angle_alpha   90.00
_cell.angle_beta   90.00
_cell.angle_gamma   90.00
#
_symmetry.space_group_name_H-M   'P 1'
#
loop_
_entity.id
_entity.type
_entity.pdbx_description
1 polymer ?
#
loop_
_entity_poly.entity_id
_entity_poly.type
_entity_poly.pdbx_seq_one_letter_code
_entity_poly.pdbx_strand_id
1 'polypeptide(L)'
;IASPEVVDQVMRASLGRRYAMVGPLEAADMTGLATVQDICQHLLPELASGTEMMSLVAEKVARGDTGARSGQGFYRWDEARRQRIQSRREHQLRFALKP
;
A
#
# COMPACT_ATOMS: atom_id res chain seq x y z
N ILE A 1 -22.59 -5.71 10.83
CA ILE A 1 -21.44 -6.64 10.63
C ILE A 1 -21.63 -7.31 9.28
N ALA A 2 -20.59 -7.41 8.43
CA ALA A 2 -20.67 -8.04 7.11
C ALA A 2 -20.60 -9.58 7.21
N SER A 3 -21.15 -10.30 6.22
CA SER A 3 -21.01 -11.76 6.16
C SER A 3 -19.62 -12.19 5.70
N PRO A 4 -19.17 -13.42 6.02
CA PRO A 4 -17.89 -13.95 5.53
C PRO A 4 -17.76 -13.88 4.00
N GLU A 5 -18.83 -14.18 3.26
CA GLU A 5 -18.85 -14.17 1.80
C GLU A 5 -18.62 -12.76 1.25
N VAL A 6 -19.23 -11.74 1.88
CA VAL A 6 -19.05 -10.34 1.50
C VAL A 6 -17.62 -9.87 1.78
N VAL A 7 -17.06 -10.22 2.94
CA VAL A 7 -15.66 -9.88 3.28
C VAL A 7 -14.72 -10.48 2.25
N ASP A 8 -14.88 -11.76 1.93
CA ASP A 8 -14.07 -12.46 0.94
C ASP A 8 -14.23 -11.88 -0.46
N GLN A 9 -15.45 -11.54 -0.86
CA GLN A 9 -15.73 -10.90 -2.15
C GLN A 9 -15.01 -9.56 -2.25
N VAL A 10 -15.13 -8.69 -1.23
CA VAL A 10 -14.46 -7.38 -1.21
C VAL A 10 -12.95 -7.55 -1.24
N MET A 11 -12.38 -8.46 -0.44
CA MET A 11 -10.93 -8.68 -0.42
C MET A 11 -10.41 -9.19 -1.76
N ARG A 12 -11.05 -10.21 -2.35
CA ARG A 12 -10.70 -10.71 -3.70
C ARG A 12 -10.93 -9.66 -4.78
N ALA A 13 -11.89 -8.75 -4.59
CA ALA A 13 -12.20 -7.70 -5.55
C ALA A 13 -11.36 -6.42 -5.41
N SER A 14 -10.66 -6.21 -4.28
CA SER A 14 -9.99 -4.95 -4.01
C SER A 14 -8.57 -5.14 -3.47
N LEU A 15 -8.41 -5.18 -2.16
CA LEU A 15 -7.11 -5.20 -1.48
C LEU A 15 -6.26 -6.41 -1.89
N GLY A 16 -6.87 -7.60 -1.99
CA GLY A 16 -6.17 -8.82 -2.40
C GLY A 16 -5.56 -8.71 -3.80
N ARG A 17 -6.31 -8.14 -4.76
CA ARG A 17 -5.77 -7.90 -6.12
C ARG A 17 -4.64 -6.89 -6.14
N ARG A 18 -4.76 -5.81 -5.37
CA ARG A 18 -3.71 -4.77 -5.28
C ARG A 18 -2.45 -5.36 -4.65
N TYR A 19 -2.59 -6.05 -3.52
CA TYR A 19 -1.46 -6.62 -2.80
C TYR A 19 -0.82 -7.80 -3.52
N ALA A 20 -1.56 -8.56 -4.32
CA ALA A 20 -0.94 -9.55 -5.20
C ALA A 20 -0.02 -8.93 -6.26
N MET A 21 -0.28 -7.69 -6.69
CA MET A 21 0.48 -7.01 -7.74
C MET A 21 1.72 -6.26 -7.20
N VAL A 22 1.55 -5.48 -6.13
CA VAL A 22 2.59 -4.60 -5.53
C VAL A 22 2.91 -4.92 -4.07
N GLY A 23 2.18 -5.81 -3.40
CA GLY A 23 2.29 -5.95 -1.95
C GLY A 23 1.81 -4.72 -1.16
N PRO A 24 1.62 -4.85 0.17
CA PRO A 24 1.08 -3.78 0.99
C PRO A 24 2.06 -2.62 1.20
N LEU A 25 3.37 -2.88 1.33
CA LEU A 25 4.35 -1.83 1.59
C LEU A 25 4.74 -1.03 0.34
N GLU A 26 4.82 -1.65 -0.85
CA GLU A 26 4.97 -0.85 -2.08
C GLU A 26 3.68 -0.06 -2.34
N ALA A 27 2.49 -0.61 -2.03
CA ALA A 27 1.23 0.15 -2.11
C ALA A 27 1.20 1.35 -1.14
N ALA A 28 1.75 1.21 0.08
CA ALA A 28 1.90 2.31 1.03
C ALA A 28 2.84 3.39 0.47
N ASP A 29 4.01 3.01 -0.05
CA ASP A 29 4.95 3.93 -0.69
C ASP A 29 4.35 4.63 -1.91
N MET A 30 3.54 3.93 -2.71
CA MET A 30 2.85 4.50 -3.87
C MET A 30 1.74 5.48 -3.47
N THR A 31 1.05 5.21 -2.36
CA THR A 31 0.07 6.14 -1.76
C THR A 31 0.77 7.41 -1.25
N GLY A 32 1.98 7.23 -0.71
CA GLY A 32 2.76 8.28 -0.06
C GLY A 32 2.62 8.21 1.46
N LEU A 33 3.76 8.15 2.16
CA LEU A 33 3.76 7.84 3.59
C LEU A 33 3.22 8.97 4.47
N ALA A 34 3.17 10.21 4.00
CA ALA A 34 2.47 11.30 4.70
C ALA A 34 0.97 11.01 4.81
N THR A 35 0.33 10.56 3.72
CA THR A 35 -1.08 10.16 3.72
C THR A 35 -1.29 8.91 4.57
N VAL A 36 -0.36 7.95 4.53
CA VAL A 36 -0.44 6.75 5.38
C VAL A 36 -0.33 7.12 6.85
N GLN A 37 0.55 8.06 7.22
CA GLN A 37 0.69 8.55 8.58
C GLN A 37 -0.63 9.14 9.09
N ASP A 38 -1.26 9.99 8.30
CA ASP A 38 -2.56 10.61 8.61
C ASP A 38 -3.65 9.55 8.85
N ILE A 39 -3.78 8.57 7.93
CA ILE A 39 -4.69 7.44 8.10
C ILE A 39 -4.39 6.66 9.38
N CYS A 40 -3.12 6.35 9.65
CA CYS A 40 -2.74 5.60 10.83
C CYS A 40 -3.06 6.35 12.13
N GLN A 41 -2.83 7.65 12.18
CA GLN A 41 -3.14 8.47 13.36
C GLN A 41 -4.63 8.52 13.67
N HIS A 42 -5.48 8.49 12.64
CA HIS A 42 -6.93 8.59 12.82
C HIS A 42 -7.63 7.24 12.98
N LEU A 43 -7.20 6.20 12.24
CA LEU A 43 -7.95 4.94 12.14
C LEU A 43 -7.30 3.80 12.93
N LEU A 44 -5.97 3.77 13.07
CA LEU A 44 -5.28 2.63 13.70
C LEU A 44 -5.66 2.44 15.18
N PRO A 45 -5.85 3.50 16.02
CA PRO A 45 -6.28 3.34 17.41
C PRO A 45 -7.65 2.64 17.57
N GLU A 46 -8.51 2.76 16.56
CA GLU A 46 -9.83 2.10 16.53
C GLU A 46 -9.74 0.64 16.02
N LEU A 47 -8.62 0.25 15.39
CA LEU A 47 -8.44 -1.06 14.75
C LEU A 47 -7.46 -1.98 15.48
N ALA A 48 -6.49 -1.42 16.20
CA ALA A 48 -5.43 -2.16 16.89
C ALA A 48 -4.92 -1.41 18.13
N SER A 49 -4.46 -2.15 19.13
CA SER A 49 -3.90 -1.58 20.37
C SER A 49 -2.40 -1.23 20.27
N GLY A 50 -1.74 -1.60 19.18
CA GLY A 50 -0.31 -1.35 18.95
C GLY A 50 -0.02 0.06 18.42
N THR A 51 1.18 0.57 18.70
CA THR A 51 1.65 1.90 18.25
C THR A 51 2.88 1.84 17.35
N GLU A 52 3.46 0.65 17.21
CA GLU A 52 4.72 0.39 16.51
C GLU A 52 4.64 0.80 15.04
N MET A 53 3.51 0.56 14.39
CA MET A 53 3.30 0.95 13.00
C MET A 53 3.20 2.48 12.83
N MET A 54 2.54 3.18 13.77
CA MET A 54 2.47 4.65 13.75
C MET A 54 3.87 5.25 13.90
N SER A 55 4.66 4.74 14.84
CA SER A 55 6.06 5.16 15.05
C SER A 55 6.92 4.90 13.80
N LEU A 56 6.84 3.70 13.23
CA LEU A 56 7.62 3.32 12.05
C LEU A 56 7.34 4.24 10.84
N VAL A 57 6.07 4.56 10.59
CA VAL A 57 5.70 5.46 9.49
C VAL A 57 6.13 6.90 9.80
N ALA A 58 5.91 7.37 11.03
CA ALA A 58 6.30 8.72 11.44
C ALA A 58 7.82 8.95 11.30
N GLU A 59 8.64 7.99 11.69
CA GLU A 59 10.10 8.06 11.51
C GLU A 59 10.51 8.13 10.03
N LYS A 60 9.81 7.44 9.13
CA LYS A 60 10.09 7.52 7.69
C LYS A 60 9.73 8.88 7.12
N VAL A 61 8.56 9.40 7.48
CA VAL A 61 8.13 10.74 7.05
C VAL A 61 9.10 11.82 7.57
N ALA A 62 9.52 11.74 8.83
CA ALA A 62 10.49 12.66 9.42
C ALA A 62 11.86 12.66 8.71
N ARG A 63 12.26 11.52 8.12
CA ARG A 63 13.49 11.38 7.32
C ARG A 63 13.35 11.87 5.87
N GLY A 64 12.14 12.25 5.43
CA GLY A 64 11.86 12.57 4.03
C GLY A 64 11.66 11.34 3.13
N ASP A 65 11.67 10.14 3.70
CA ASP A 65 11.42 8.86 3.01
C ASP A 65 9.91 8.68 2.77
N THR A 66 9.33 9.56 1.97
CA THR A 66 7.87 9.70 1.80
C THR A 66 7.25 8.78 0.75
N GLY A 67 8.02 7.86 0.15
CA GLY A 67 7.55 6.82 -0.76
C GLY A 67 8.05 6.98 -2.19
N ALA A 68 7.22 6.56 -3.15
CA ALA A 68 7.64 6.44 -4.55
C ALA A 68 8.08 7.78 -5.17
N ARG A 69 7.42 8.89 -4.78
CA ARG A 69 7.70 10.23 -5.33
C ARG A 69 9.01 10.84 -4.84
N SER A 70 9.44 10.52 -3.62
CA SER A 70 10.74 10.98 -3.09
C SER A 70 11.90 10.08 -3.50
N GLY A 71 11.63 8.95 -4.16
CA GLY A 71 12.65 7.95 -4.51
C GLY A 71 12.97 6.97 -3.37
N GLN A 72 12.37 7.14 -2.19
CA GLN A 72 12.62 6.29 -1.01
C GLN A 72 11.41 6.28 -0.07
N GLY A 73 11.02 5.10 0.39
CA GLY A 73 10.02 4.88 1.45
C GLY A 73 10.36 3.64 2.27
N PHE A 74 9.47 2.66 2.32
CA PHE A 74 9.83 1.29 2.71
C PHE A 74 10.85 0.68 1.75
N TYR A 75 10.77 1.03 0.46
CA TYR A 75 11.73 0.62 -0.54
C TYR A 75 12.44 1.81 -1.19
N ARG A 76 13.63 1.55 -1.74
CA ARG A 76 14.24 2.45 -2.72
C ARG A 76 13.47 2.34 -4.04
N TRP A 77 13.07 3.48 -4.57
CA TRP A 77 12.36 3.62 -5.84
C TRP A 77 13.33 4.07 -6.92
N ASP A 78 14.18 3.14 -7.34
CA ASP A 78 15.00 3.30 -8.55
C ASP A 78 14.18 3.01 -9.81
N GLU A 79 14.79 3.26 -10.95
CA GLU A 79 14.13 3.13 -12.24
C GLU A 79 13.71 1.68 -12.54
N ALA A 80 14.55 0.71 -12.18
CA ALA A 80 14.24 -0.70 -12.33
C ALA A 80 12.97 -1.11 -11.56
N ARG A 81 12.80 -0.62 -10.32
CA ARG A 81 11.58 -0.88 -9.55
C ARG A 81 10.36 -0.22 -10.18
N ARG A 82 10.47 1.05 -10.61
CA ARG A 82 9.35 1.75 -11.28
C ARG A 82 8.89 1.00 -12.52
N GLN A 83 9.82 0.57 -13.37
CA GLN A 83 9.54 -0.19 -14.58
C GLN A 83 8.89 -1.54 -14.25
N ARG A 84 9.39 -2.27 -13.25
CA ARG A 84 8.78 -3.53 -12.80
C ARG A 84 7.30 -3.36 -12.40
N ILE A 85 6.99 -2.31 -11.63
CA ILE A 85 5.62 -2.05 -11.18
C ILE A 85 4.73 -1.63 -12.35
N GLN A 86 5.25 -0.82 -13.27
CA GLN A 86 4.55 -0.45 -14.50
C GLN A 86 4.23 -1.69 -15.35
N SER A 87 5.21 -2.55 -15.64
CA SER A 87 5.00 -3.76 -16.44
C SER A 87 4.01 -4.73 -15.79
N ARG A 88 4.04 -4.88 -14.45
CA ARG A 88 3.05 -5.68 -13.72
C ARG A 88 1.64 -5.11 -13.84
N ARG A 89 1.50 -3.79 -13.72
CA ARG A 89 0.21 -3.10 -13.87
C ARG A 89 -0.34 -3.25 -15.28
N GLU A 90 0.49 -3.06 -16.30
CA GLU A 90 0.12 -3.25 -17.71
C GLU A 90 -0.32 -4.70 -17.99
N HIS A 91 0.43 -5.68 -17.48
CA HIS A 91 0.05 -7.09 -17.56
C HIS A 91 -1.30 -7.35 -16.88
N GLN A 92 -1.51 -6.82 -15.67
CA GLN A 92 -2.77 -6.99 -14.94
C GLN A 92 -3.96 -6.37 -15.70
N LEU A 93 -3.79 -5.15 -16.22
CA LEU A 93 -4.81 -4.46 -17.01
C LEU A 93 -5.17 -5.24 -18.28
N ARG A 94 -4.17 -5.84 -18.94
CA ARG A 94 -4.37 -6.55 -20.21
C ARG A 94 -4.95 -7.95 -20.07
N PHE A 95 -4.57 -8.68 -19.02
CA PHE A 95 -4.86 -10.12 -18.92
C PHE A 95 -5.70 -10.52 -17.71
N ALA A 96 -5.66 -9.75 -16.62
CA ALA A 96 -6.29 -10.12 -15.35
C ALA A 96 -7.55 -9.30 -15.01
N LEU A 97 -7.83 -8.22 -15.76
CA LEU A 97 -9.11 -7.50 -15.71
C LEU A 97 -10.04 -8.00 -16.83
N LYS A 98 -10.48 -9.26 -16.73
CA LYS A 98 -11.71 -9.69 -17.40
C LYS A 98 -12.90 -9.38 -16.46
N PRO A 99 -14.05 -8.96 -17.00
CA PRO A 99 -15.26 -8.73 -16.20
C PRO A 99 -15.67 -9.98 -15.42
#